data_AF-A0A9E5M5Z1-F1
#
_entry.id   AF-A0A9E5M5Z1-F1
#
_cell.length_a   1.000
_cell.length_b   1.000
_cell.length_c   1.000
_cell.angle_alpha   90.00
_cell.angle_beta   90.00
_cell.angle_gamma   90.00
#
_symmetry.space_group_name_H-M   'P 1'
#
loop_
_entity.id
_entity.type
_entity.pdbx_description
1 polymer ?
#
loop_
_entity_poly.entity_id
_entity_poly.type
_entity_poly.pdbx_seq_one_letter_code
_entity_poly.pdbx_strand_id
1 'polypeptide(L)'
;DGIINVELETRRLQLAIDTVINSPSAREEGFGQVKGPRLALMASQVSDAFNTKTRIKPDDVWNGSFLPSAKELDILPKPKK
;
A
#
# COMPACT_ATOMS: atom_id res chain seq x y z
N ASP A 1 18.42 -22.05 19.43
CA ASP A 1 17.07 -21.78 19.96
C ASP A 1 16.17 -22.91 19.47
N GLY A 2 15.62 -23.71 20.38
CA GLY A 2 14.88 -24.94 20.05
C GLY A 2 13.39 -24.75 19.76
N ILE A 3 12.89 -23.50 19.85
CA ILE A 3 11.47 -23.17 19.65
C ILE A 3 11.20 -22.72 18.20
N ILE A 4 12.20 -22.16 17.52
CA ILE A 4 12.05 -21.62 16.16
C ILE A 4 12.29 -22.70 15.11
N ASN A 5 11.27 -22.99 14.31
CA ASN A 5 11.40 -23.80 13.09
C ASN A 5 11.72 -22.87 11.91
N VAL A 6 13.00 -22.82 11.51
CA VAL A 6 13.50 -21.88 10.50
C VAL A 6 12.81 -22.08 9.15
N GLU A 7 12.56 -23.32 8.72
CA GLU A 7 11.90 -23.60 7.45
C GLU A 7 10.43 -23.14 7.43
N LEU A 8 9.73 -23.27 8.55
CA LEU A 8 8.35 -22.79 8.68
C LEU A 8 8.30 -21.27 8.69
N GLU A 9 9.16 -20.61 9.47
CA GLU A 9 9.19 -19.15 9.54
C GLU A 9 9.60 -18.51 8.21
N THR A 10 10.53 -19.13 7.48
CA THR A 10 10.90 -18.69 6.13
C THR A 10 9.70 -18.78 5.17
N ARG A 11 8.91 -19.86 5.23
CA ARG A 11 7.70 -20.00 4.41
C ARG A 11 6.62 -18.97 4.79
N ARG A 12 6.43 -18.70 6.09
CA ARG A 12 5.50 -17.67 6.57
C ARG A 12 5.90 -16.28 6.10
N LEU A 13 7.19 -15.97 6.16
CA LEU A 13 7.73 -14.72 5.63
C LEU A 13 7.51 -14.61 4.12
N GLN A 14 7.80 -15.67 3.37
CA GLN A 14 7.58 -15.68 1.92
C GLN A 14 6.09 -15.46 1.58
N LEU A 15 5.18 -16.11 2.30
CA LEU A 15 3.74 -15.91 2.12
C LEU A 15 3.33 -14.46 2.40
N ALA A 16 3.82 -13.86 3.49
CA ALA A 16 3.55 -12.47 3.81
C ALA A 16 4.07 -11.52 2.72
N ILE A 17 5.26 -11.79 2.18
CA ILE A 17 5.81 -11.03 1.05
C ILE A 17 4.88 -11.15 -0.17
N ASP A 18 4.51 -12.37 -0.56
CA ASP A 18 3.74 -12.59 -1.78
C ASP A 18 2.30 -12.05 -1.70
N THR A 19 1.73 -12.00 -0.50
CA THR A 19 0.31 -11.62 -0.31
C THR A 19 0.11 -10.16 0.10
N VAL A 20 1.04 -9.56 0.85
CA VAL A 20 0.87 -8.21 1.41
C VAL A 20 1.77 -7.18 0.72
N ILE A 21 2.99 -7.57 0.33
CA ILE A 21 3.98 -6.63 -0.23
C ILE A 21 3.99 -6.70 -1.76
N ASN A 22 4.12 -7.89 -2.33
CA ASN A 22 4.19 -8.17 -3.76
C ASN A 22 2.82 -8.59 -4.33
N SER A 23 1.75 -7.96 -3.83
CA SER A 23 0.39 -8.27 -4.24
C SER A 23 0.06 -7.71 -5.64
N PRO A 24 -0.98 -8.22 -6.32
CA PRO A 24 -1.46 -7.64 -7.57
C PRO A 24 -1.78 -6.14 -7.46
N SER A 25 -2.38 -5.74 -6.34
CA SER A 25 -2.70 -4.33 -6.10
C SER A 25 -1.46 -3.47 -5.91
N ALA A 26 -0.40 -3.97 -5.24
CA ALA A 26 0.85 -3.23 -5.11
C ALA A 26 1.53 -2.99 -6.47
N ARG A 27 1.41 -3.95 -7.40
CA ARG A 27 1.90 -3.80 -8.78
C ARG A 27 1.07 -2.83 -9.61
N GLU A 28 -0.24 -2.83 -9.41
CA GLU A 28 -1.17 -1.95 -10.14
C GLU A 28 -1.07 -0.50 -9.63
N GLU A 29 -0.95 -0.32 -8.32
CA GLU A 29 -0.91 0.99 -7.66
C GLU A 29 0.47 1.62 -7.72
N GLY A 30 1.53 0.80 -7.72
CA GLY A 30 2.91 1.26 -7.64
C GLY A 30 3.31 1.57 -6.20
N PHE A 31 4.59 1.34 -5.88
CA PHE A 31 5.08 1.49 -4.52
C PHE A 31 5.02 2.95 -4.05
N GLY A 32 4.48 3.19 -2.86
CA GLY A 32 4.39 4.53 -2.24
C GLY A 32 3.36 5.49 -2.85
N GLN A 33 2.70 5.11 -3.94
CA GLN A 33 1.63 5.91 -4.55
C GLN A 33 0.27 5.67 -3.89
N VAL A 34 -0.68 6.58 -4.15
CA VAL A 34 -2.07 6.46 -3.71
C VAL A 34 -2.99 6.64 -4.91
N LYS A 35 -4.03 5.80 -5.00
CA LYS A 35 -5.14 5.98 -5.96
C LYS A 35 -6.02 7.16 -5.55
N GLY A 36 -5.90 8.29 -6.26
CA GLY A 36 -6.68 9.51 -6.00
C GLY A 36 -8.19 9.32 -5.80
N PRO A 37 -8.90 8.59 -6.68
CA PRO A 37 -10.34 8.32 -6.50
C PRO A 37 -10.66 7.56 -5.21
N ARG A 38 -9.80 6.61 -4.81
CA ARG A 38 -9.96 5.86 -3.55
C ARG A 38 -9.77 6.78 -2.35
N LEU A 39 -8.75 7.65 -2.38
CA LEU A 39 -8.51 8.63 -1.31
C LEU A 39 -9.69 9.61 -1.17
N ALA A 40 -10.22 10.11 -2.28
CA ALA A 40 -11.38 11.01 -2.28
C ALA A 40 -12.63 10.33 -1.69
N LEU A 41 -12.89 9.08 -2.07
CA LEU A 41 -13.99 8.30 -1.50
C LEU A 41 -13.83 8.11 0.02
N MET A 42 -12.64 7.71 0.47
CA MET A 42 -12.35 7.53 1.89
C MET A 42 -12.50 8.84 2.67
N ALA A 43 -12.02 9.97 2.13
CA ALA A 43 -12.17 11.28 2.74
C ALA A 43 -13.64 11.65 2.93
N SER A 44 -14.51 11.35 1.96
CA SER A 44 -15.97 11.54 2.10
C SER A 44 -16.54 10.66 3.19
N GLN A 45 -16.25 9.36 3.16
CA GLN A 45 -16.78 8.38 4.13
C GLN A 45 -16.39 8.71 5.56
N VAL A 46 -15.15 9.12 5.80
CA VAL A 46 -14.69 9.55 7.13
C VAL A 46 -15.42 10.82 7.56
N SER A 47 -15.55 11.79 6.65
CA SER A 47 -16.26 13.02 6.97
C SER A 47 -17.73 12.76 7.34
N ASP A 48 -18.37 11.78 6.68
CA ASP A 48 -19.74 11.36 6.97
C ASP A 48 -19.85 10.60 8.29
N ALA A 49 -19.00 9.60 8.49
CA ALA A 49 -19.02 8.75 9.68
C ALA A 49 -18.80 9.56 10.98
N PHE A 50 -17.96 10.59 10.92
CA PHE A 50 -17.59 11.39 12.08
C PHE A 50 -18.23 12.79 12.11
N ASN A 51 -19.09 13.12 11.14
CA ASN A 51 -19.75 14.42 11.01
C ASN A 51 -18.78 15.61 11.21
N THR A 52 -17.64 15.56 10.52
CA THR A 52 -16.57 16.55 10.65
C THR A 52 -17.07 17.96 10.34
N LYS A 53 -16.64 18.98 11.10
CA LYS A 53 -17.04 20.39 10.91
C LYS A 53 -16.81 20.89 9.48
N THR A 54 -15.72 20.46 8.86
CA THR A 54 -15.39 20.70 7.45
C THR A 54 -15.09 19.38 6.78
N ARG A 55 -15.50 19.22 5.52
CA ARG A 55 -15.12 18.04 4.72
C ARG A 55 -13.61 17.93 4.59
N ILE A 56 -13.11 16.70 4.69
CA ILE A 56 -11.71 16.38 4.44
C ILE A 56 -11.42 16.62 2.95
N LYS A 57 -10.40 17.42 2.67
CA LYS A 57 -9.86 17.61 1.31
C LYS A 57 -8.72 16.61 1.10
N PRO A 58 -8.79 15.73 0.07
CA PRO A 58 -7.76 14.72 -0.18
C PRO A 58 -6.34 15.28 -0.35
N ASP A 59 -6.21 16.42 -1.02
CA ASP A 59 -4.90 17.03 -1.33
C ASP A 59 -4.18 17.57 -0.08
N ASP A 60 -4.93 17.90 0.98
CA ASP A 60 -4.36 18.31 2.28
C ASP A 60 -3.82 17.08 3.06
N VAL A 61 -4.27 15.87 2.73
CA VAL A 61 -3.88 14.62 3.40
C VAL A 61 -2.68 13.98 2.74
N TRP A 62 -2.61 14.02 1.41
CA TRP A 62 -1.54 13.38 0.66
C TRP A 62 -1.13 14.20 -0.56
N ASN A 63 0.18 14.43 -0.67
CA ASN A 63 0.81 15.05 -1.83
C ASN A 63 1.97 14.17 -2.32
N GLY A 64 1.79 13.55 -3.47
CA GLY A 64 2.80 12.69 -4.11
C GLY A 64 3.95 13.44 -4.81
N SER A 65 4.01 14.78 -4.78
CA SER A 65 4.99 15.57 -5.55
C SER A 65 6.46 15.29 -5.19
N PHE A 66 6.72 14.67 -4.04
CA PHE A 66 8.05 14.31 -3.56
C PHE A 66 8.45 12.87 -3.91
N LEU A 67 7.57 12.10 -4.53
CA LEU A 67 7.88 10.75 -4.94
C LEU A 67 8.89 10.76 -6.11
N PRO A 68 9.83 9.80 -6.13
CA PRO A 68 10.66 9.53 -7.30
C PRO A 68 9.84 9.21 -8.54
N SER A 69 10.50 9.12 -9.69
CA SER A 69 9.83 8.73 -10.93
C SER A 69 9.19 7.34 -10.81
N ALA A 70 8.16 7.09 -11.62
CA ALA A 70 7.48 5.78 -11.64
C ALA A 70 8.45 4.60 -11.90
N LYS A 71 9.52 4.84 -12.66
CA LYS A 71 10.55 3.84 -12.95
C LYS A 71 11.39 3.50 -11.72
N GLU A 72 11.69 4.48 -10.86
CA GLU A 72 12.43 4.27 -9.61
C GLU A 72 11.56 3.57 -8.55
N LEU A 73 10.24 3.72 -8.64
CA LEU A 73 9.27 3.08 -7.76
C LEU A 73 8.90 1.65 -8.19
N ASP A 74 9.30 1.20 -9.38
CA ASP A 74 9.09 -0.17 -9.86
C ASP A 74 10.10 -1.15 -9.23
N ILE A 75 10.01 -1.29 -7.90
CA ILE A 75 10.96 -2.07 -7.08
C ILE A 75 10.56 -3.53 -6.89
N LEU A 76 9.34 -3.91 -7.30
CA LEU A 76 8.84 -5.25 -7.08
C LEU A 76 9.50 -6.23 -8.07
N PRO A 77 9.99 -7.40 -7.61
CA PRO A 77 10.60 -8.37 -8.51
C PRO A 77 9.61 -8.82 -9.58
N LYS A 78 10.08 -9.24 -10.75
CA LYS A 78 9.19 -9.77 -11.81
C LYS A 78 8.45 -11.01 -11.28
N PRO A 79 7.18 -11.21 -11.65
CA PRO A 79 6.46 -12.42 -11.27
C PRO A 79 7.24 -13.63 -11.75
N LYS A 80 7.40 -14.65 -10.90
CA LYS A 80 7.89 -15.94 -11.35
C LYS A 80 6.84 -16.50 -12.31
N LYS A 81 7.28 -16.86 -13.53
CA LYS A 81 6.43 -17.51 -14.54
C LYS A 81 6.01 -18.89 -14.07
#